data_AF-A0A2E2AR17-F1
#
_entry.id   AF-A0A2E2AR17-F1
#
_cell.length_a   1.000
_cell.length_b   1.000
_cell.length_c   1.000
_cell.angle_alpha   90.00
_cell.angle_beta   90.00
_cell.angle_gamma   90.00
#
_symmetry.space_group_name_H-M   'P 1'
#
loop_
_entity.id
_entity.type
_entity.pdbx_description
1 polymer ?
#
loop_
_entity_poly.entity_id
_entity_poly.type
_entity_poly.pdbx_seq_one_letter_code
_entity_poly.pdbx_strand_id
1 'polypeptide(L)'
;MTSSRFTALVSLIVVSMLAVQAKAQVVVLPSGQITLVGTTVNVPDGGFVLLGNVYYGAEGRIQHRIPGLPCLPIFGVTPLWNHRAYGFYHSEPQIYLGVRFHNLAMRDRSTLLQGQQIMEAKRAAGYLPPEEKPLPTRIPSSLKRSFFSER
;
A
#
# COMPACT_ATOMS: atom_id res chain seq x y z
N MET A 1 50.34 3.61 -40.89
CA MET A 1 49.77 2.65 -39.91
C MET A 1 49.09 3.36 -38.72
N THR A 2 48.35 4.46 -38.95
CA THR A 2 47.78 5.30 -37.88
C THR A 2 46.25 5.32 -37.86
N SER A 3 45.57 4.98 -38.96
CA SER A 3 44.09 5.04 -39.01
C SER A 3 43.39 3.89 -38.28
N SER A 4 43.94 2.66 -38.29
CA SER A 4 43.29 1.51 -37.64
C SER A 4 43.29 1.58 -36.11
N ARG A 5 44.30 2.22 -35.52
CA ARG A 5 44.37 2.44 -34.07
C ARG A 5 43.41 3.53 -33.61
N PHE A 6 43.18 4.52 -34.47
CA PHE A 6 42.22 5.60 -34.19
C PHE A 6 40.77 5.10 -34.27
N THR A 7 40.43 4.28 -35.27
CA THR A 7 39.08 3.70 -35.38
C THR A 7 38.78 2.70 -34.27
N ALA A 8 39.77 1.93 -33.81
CA ALA A 8 39.62 1.04 -32.65
C ALA A 8 39.42 1.80 -31.33
N LEU A 9 40.07 2.95 -31.16
CA LEU A 9 39.90 3.78 -29.97
C LEU A 9 38.53 4.46 -29.95
N VAL A 10 38.08 4.95 -31.10
CA VAL A 10 36.73 5.52 -31.25
C VAL A 10 35.65 4.47 -31.03
N SER A 11 35.81 3.25 -31.56
CA SER A 11 34.81 2.19 -31.33
C SER A 11 34.76 1.76 -29.85
N LEU A 12 35.91 1.68 -29.17
CA LEU A 12 35.97 1.40 -27.73
C LEU A 12 35.25 2.48 -26.90
N ILE A 13 35.44 3.75 -27.25
CA ILE A 13 34.77 4.87 -26.58
C ILE A 13 33.26 4.81 -26.82
N VAL A 14 32.82 4.56 -28.06
CA VAL A 14 31.38 4.47 -28.39
C VAL A 14 30.71 3.29 -27.68
N VAL A 15 31.36 2.11 -27.63
CA VAL A 15 30.86 0.95 -26.87
C VAL A 15 30.83 1.23 -25.37
N SER A 16 31.83 1.93 -24.84
CA SER A 16 31.85 2.31 -23.41
C SER A 16 30.75 3.31 -23.05
N MET A 17 30.37 4.21 -23.97
CA MET A 17 29.28 5.18 -23.74
C MET A 17 27.90 4.53 -23.84
N LEU A 18 27.73 3.51 -24.68
CA LEU A 18 26.47 2.75 -24.79
C LEU A 18 26.25 1.78 -23.61
N ALA A 19 27.31 1.37 -22.91
CA ALA A 19 27.23 0.36 -21.85
C ALA A 19 26.71 0.88 -20.49
N VAL A 20 26.49 2.19 -20.32
CA VAL A 20 26.34 2.80 -18.97
C VAL A 20 24.90 2.81 -18.41
N GLN A 21 23.87 2.42 -19.16
CA GLN A 21 22.48 2.59 -18.67
C GLN A 21 21.61 1.33 -18.69
N ALA A 22 22.17 0.18 -18.31
CA ALA A 22 21.34 -0.93 -17.85
C ALA A 22 20.78 -0.61 -16.45
N LYS A 23 19.70 0.15 -16.38
CA LYS A 23 18.92 0.36 -15.14
C LYS A 23 18.16 -0.94 -14.84
N ALA A 24 18.82 -1.88 -14.17
CA ALA A 24 18.17 -3.07 -13.65
C ALA A 24 17.25 -2.65 -12.48
N GLN A 25 15.95 -2.57 -12.75
CA GLN A 25 14.95 -2.40 -11.70
C GLN A 25 14.67 -3.78 -11.09
N VAL A 26 15.24 -4.06 -9.93
CA VAL A 26 14.90 -5.25 -9.16
C VAL A 26 13.53 -5.00 -8.51
N VAL A 27 12.48 -5.53 -9.13
CA VAL A 27 11.17 -5.62 -8.49
C VAL A 27 11.29 -6.75 -7.47
N VAL A 28 11.55 -6.40 -6.23
CA VAL A 28 11.44 -7.35 -5.12
C VAL A 28 9.94 -7.56 -4.90
N LEU A 29 9.40 -8.66 -5.46
CA LEU A 29 8.06 -9.08 -5.08
C LEU A 29 8.09 -9.44 -3.60
N PRO A 30 7.12 -8.98 -2.79
CA PRO A 30 7.07 -9.32 -1.39
C PRO A 30 6.95 -10.84 -1.25
N SER A 31 8.02 -11.51 -0.82
CA SER A 31 7.96 -12.90 -0.40
C SER A 31 7.22 -12.91 0.93
N GLY A 32 5.92 -13.21 0.90
CA GLY A 32 5.08 -13.23 2.09
C GLY A 32 5.52 -14.36 3.03
N GLN A 33 5.99 -14.02 4.22
CA GLN A 33 6.04 -14.97 5.33
C GLN A 33 4.65 -15.02 5.97
N ILE A 34 4.09 -16.22 6.11
CA ILE A 34 2.76 -16.41 6.70
C ILE A 34 2.96 -16.67 8.19
N THR A 35 2.37 -15.82 9.03
CA THR A 35 2.28 -16.03 10.49
C THR A 35 0.82 -16.32 10.84
N LEU A 36 0.56 -17.45 11.51
CA LEU A 36 -0.78 -17.84 11.95
C LEU A 36 -0.88 -17.69 13.46
N VAL A 37 -1.92 -17.00 13.92
CA VAL A 37 -2.22 -16.79 15.34
C VAL A 37 -3.66 -17.24 15.60
N GLY A 38 -3.82 -18.26 16.44
CA GLY A 38 -5.12 -18.77 16.89
C GLY A 38 -5.31 -18.49 18.38
N THR A 39 -5.98 -17.38 18.71
CA THR A 39 -6.25 -16.99 20.10
C THR A 39 -7.72 -16.60 20.27
N THR A 40 -8.21 -16.63 21.50
CA THR A 40 -9.54 -16.14 21.87
C THR A 40 -9.39 -14.90 22.74
N VAL A 41 -10.16 -13.86 22.43
CA VAL A 41 -10.11 -12.57 23.13
C VAL A 41 -11.52 -12.05 23.35
N ASN A 42 -11.76 -11.41 24.48
CA ASN A 42 -13.01 -10.70 24.74
C ASN A 42 -12.84 -9.24 24.37
N VAL A 43 -13.63 -8.74 23.42
CA VAL A 43 -13.52 -7.38 22.89
C VAL A 43 -14.87 -6.68 23.06
N PRO A 44 -14.92 -5.49 23.72
CA PRO A 44 -16.15 -4.74 23.84
C PRO A 44 -16.63 -4.21 22.48
N ASP A 45 -17.92 -3.89 22.36
CA ASP A 45 -18.47 -3.31 21.12
C ASP A 45 -17.77 -1.99 20.77
N GLY A 46 -17.30 -1.88 19.52
CA GLY A 46 -16.50 -0.75 19.05
C GLY A 46 -15.05 -0.74 19.56
N GLY A 47 -14.64 -1.78 20.28
CA GLY A 47 -13.30 -1.92 20.83
C GLY A 47 -12.27 -2.45 19.84
N PHE A 48 -11.00 -2.21 20.17
CA PHE A 48 -9.83 -2.74 19.49
C PHE A 48 -8.98 -3.53 20.49
N VAL A 49 -8.41 -4.64 20.04
CA VAL A 49 -7.46 -5.43 20.82
C VAL A 49 -6.24 -5.78 19.97
N LEU A 50 -5.06 -5.71 20.58
CA LEU A 50 -3.82 -6.23 20.00
C LEU A 50 -3.79 -7.75 20.21
N LEU A 51 -3.80 -8.52 19.12
CA LEU A 51 -3.72 -9.97 19.16
C LEU A 51 -2.30 -10.48 19.32
N GLY A 52 -1.32 -9.72 18.84
CA GLY A 52 0.08 -10.07 18.94
C GLY A 52 0.95 -9.19 18.05
N ASN A 53 2.24 -9.24 18.34
CA ASN A 53 3.30 -8.57 17.60
C ASN A 53 4.48 -9.52 17.43
N VAL A 54 5.23 -9.35 16.34
CA VAL A 54 6.49 -10.05 16.15
C VAL A 54 7.56 -9.01 15.88
N TYR A 55 8.72 -9.16 16.52
CA TYR A 55 9.87 -8.30 16.32
C TYR A 55 10.92 -9.05 15.53
N TYR A 56 11.31 -8.52 14.39
CA TYR A 56 12.45 -9.01 13.62
C TYR A 56 13.52 -7.93 13.57
N GLY A 57 14.74 -8.31 13.92
CA GLY A 57 15.92 -7.48 13.87
C GLY A 57 17.07 -8.27 13.28
N ALA A 58 17.78 -7.70 12.31
CA ALA A 58 19.03 -8.26 11.82
C ALA A 58 20.06 -7.15 11.61
N GLU A 59 21.24 -7.35 12.18
CA GLU A 59 22.38 -6.47 11.99
C GLU A 59 23.50 -7.26 11.33
N GLY A 60 24.04 -6.70 10.25
CA GLY A 60 25.09 -7.30 9.46
C GLY A 60 26.23 -6.32 9.25
N ARG A 61 27.45 -6.80 9.45
CA ARG A 61 28.66 -6.05 9.10
C ARG A 61 29.54 -6.93 8.24
N ILE A 62 29.80 -6.50 7.02
CA ILE A 62 30.79 -7.11 6.14
C ILE A 62 32.00 -6.19 6.11
N GLN A 63 33.17 -6.77 6.32
CA GLN A 63 34.42 -6.04 6.30
C GLN A 63 35.46 -6.79 5.47
N HIS A 64 35.96 -6.12 4.43
CA HIS A 64 37.03 -6.63 3.60
C HIS A 64 38.28 -5.77 3.77
N ARG A 65 39.40 -6.43 4.09
CA ARG A 65 40.71 -5.80 4.32
C ARG A 65 41.81 -6.69 3.76
N ILE A 66 42.90 -6.05 3.33
CA ILE A 66 44.13 -6.75 2.98
C ILE A 66 44.77 -7.24 4.29
N PRO A 67 45.00 -8.56 4.46
CA PRO A 67 45.65 -9.08 5.66
C PRO A 67 47.10 -8.56 5.75
N GLY A 68 47.50 -8.09 6.93
CA GLY A 68 48.87 -7.64 7.22
C GLY A 68 49.12 -6.12 7.20
N LEU A 69 48.16 -5.29 6.80
CA LEU A 69 48.28 -3.82 6.90
C LEU A 69 47.68 -3.27 8.22
N PRO A 70 48.41 -2.43 8.97
CA PRO A 70 47.91 -1.83 10.20
C PRO A 70 46.76 -0.85 9.92
N CYS A 71 45.78 -0.85 10.81
CA CYS A 71 44.62 0.04 10.75
C CYS A 71 45.03 1.45 11.19
N LEU A 72 45.86 2.13 10.40
CA LEU A 72 46.33 3.47 10.74
C LEU A 72 45.20 4.46 10.48
N PRO A 73 44.77 5.26 11.47
CA PRO A 73 43.80 6.33 11.28
C PRO A 73 44.47 7.52 10.57
N ILE A 74 45.07 7.28 9.40
CA ILE A 74 45.66 8.32 8.58
C ILE A 74 44.51 8.92 7.76
N PHE A 75 44.25 10.20 8.03
CA PHE A 75 43.27 11.03 7.34
C PHE A 75 43.45 10.91 5.81
N GLY A 76 42.42 10.42 5.11
CA GLY A 76 42.32 10.49 3.65
C GLY A 76 42.51 9.18 2.87
N VAL A 77 43.27 8.20 3.36
CA VAL A 77 43.54 6.92 2.63
C VAL A 77 42.90 5.68 3.25
N THR A 78 42.35 5.81 4.46
CA THR A 78 41.60 4.77 5.16
C THR A 78 40.36 4.21 4.43
N PRO A 79 39.64 4.96 3.56
CA PRO A 79 38.50 4.42 2.82
C PRO A 79 38.90 3.52 1.64
N LEU A 80 40.12 3.67 1.10
CA LEU A 80 40.52 3.02 -0.15
C LEU A 80 40.78 1.51 0.01
N TRP A 81 41.25 1.06 1.18
CA TRP A 81 41.69 -0.34 1.39
C TRP A 81 40.92 -1.09 2.48
N ASN A 82 39.83 -0.49 2.97
CA ASN A 82 39.01 -1.04 4.06
C ASN A 82 37.54 -0.85 3.69
N HIS A 83 37.03 -1.76 2.87
CA HIS A 83 35.63 -1.79 2.48
C HIS A 83 34.81 -2.31 3.67
N ARG A 84 33.86 -1.50 4.14
CA ARG A 84 32.89 -1.90 5.14
C ARG A 84 31.50 -1.69 4.58
N ALA A 85 30.67 -2.72 4.70
CA ALA A 85 29.24 -2.60 4.51
C ALA A 85 28.57 -2.85 5.85
N TYR A 86 27.62 -1.99 6.18
CA TYR A 86 26.76 -2.10 7.34
C TYR A 86 25.33 -2.24 6.82
N GLY A 87 24.64 -3.26 7.30
CA GLY A 87 23.23 -3.48 7.03
C GLY A 87 22.49 -3.60 8.35
N PHE A 88 21.36 -2.92 8.46
CA PHE A 88 20.42 -3.06 9.56
C PHE A 88 19.04 -3.29 8.98
N TYR A 89 18.28 -4.18 9.60
CA TYR A 89 16.91 -4.50 9.26
C TYR A 89 16.10 -4.60 10.54
N HIS A 90 15.02 -3.83 10.62
CA HIS A 90 14.06 -3.91 11.70
C HIS A 90 12.65 -3.96 11.11
N SER A 91 11.82 -4.88 11.61
CA SER A 91 10.40 -4.91 11.31
C SER A 91 9.59 -5.36 12.52
N GLU A 92 8.41 -4.75 12.67
CA GLU A 92 7.50 -5.01 13.77
C GLU A 92 6.06 -5.14 13.25
N PRO A 93 5.70 -6.27 12.62
CA PRO A 93 4.31 -6.54 12.30
C PRO A 93 3.47 -6.67 13.57
N GLN A 94 2.34 -5.97 13.59
CA GLN A 94 1.35 -6.00 14.67
C GLN A 94 -0.01 -6.42 14.10
N ILE A 95 -0.74 -7.25 14.85
CA ILE A 95 -2.05 -7.77 14.46
C ILE A 95 -3.11 -7.18 15.39
N TYR A 96 -4.02 -6.39 14.83
CA TYR A 96 -5.13 -5.78 15.57
C TYR A 96 -6.47 -6.39 15.14
N LEU A 97 -7.36 -6.58 16.12
CA LEU A 97 -8.74 -6.97 15.90
C LEU A 97 -9.66 -5.86 16.37
N GLY A 98 -10.46 -5.31 15.45
CA GLY A 98 -11.55 -4.38 15.74
C GLY A 98 -12.89 -5.09 15.62
N VAL A 99 -13.78 -4.93 16.61
CA VAL A 99 -15.10 -5.55 16.62
C VAL A 99 -16.17 -4.47 16.68
N ARG A 100 -17.23 -4.61 15.88
CA ARG A 100 -18.39 -3.73 15.92
C ARG A 100 -19.67 -4.50 15.65
N PHE A 101 -20.61 -4.43 16.59
CA PHE A 101 -21.96 -4.93 16.40
C PHE A 101 -22.77 -3.95 15.58
N HIS A 102 -23.37 -4.44 14.48
CA HIS A 102 -24.21 -3.63 13.62
C HIS A 102 -25.68 -3.94 13.91
N ASN A 103 -26.39 -2.99 14.51
CA ASN A 103 -27.85 -3.05 14.60
C ASN A 103 -28.45 -2.46 13.32
N LEU A 104 -28.78 -3.36 12.37
CA LEU A 104 -29.30 -2.99 11.06
C LEU A 104 -30.65 -2.25 11.17
N ALA A 105 -31.53 -2.64 12.09
CA ALA A 105 -32.82 -2.00 12.28
C ALA A 105 -32.69 -0.55 12.77
N MET A 106 -31.78 -0.29 13.71
CA MET A 106 -31.50 1.09 14.14
C MET A 106 -30.81 1.90 13.05
N ARG A 107 -29.92 1.28 12.27
CA ARG A 107 -29.26 1.93 11.14
C ARG A 107 -30.27 2.33 10.07
N ASP A 108 -31.21 1.46 9.71
CA ASP A 108 -32.28 1.75 8.74
C ASP A 108 -33.21 2.85 9.23
N ARG A 109 -33.55 2.88 10.52
CA ARG A 109 -34.35 3.98 11.07
C ARG A 109 -33.59 5.31 11.01
N SER A 110 -32.29 5.31 11.31
CA SER A 110 -31.48 6.53 11.25
C SER A 110 -31.32 7.05 9.82
N THR A 111 -31.14 6.17 8.83
CA THR A 111 -31.04 6.56 7.42
C THR A 111 -32.38 7.04 6.87
N LEU A 112 -33.50 6.44 7.29
CA LEU A 112 -34.84 6.92 6.95
C LEU A 112 -35.09 8.32 7.51
N LEU A 113 -34.76 8.57 8.78
CA LEU A 113 -34.91 9.89 9.40
C LEU A 113 -34.02 10.94 8.71
N GLN A 114 -32.78 10.58 8.40
CA GLN A 114 -31.87 11.47 7.68
C GLN A 114 -32.38 11.77 6.26
N GLY A 115 -32.95 10.76 5.59
CA GLY A 115 -33.62 10.93 4.30
C GLY A 115 -34.80 11.89 4.38
N GLN A 116 -35.64 11.77 5.41
CA GLN A 116 -36.76 12.69 5.65
C GLN A 116 -36.28 14.13 5.86
N GLN A 117 -35.27 14.34 6.71
CA GLN A 117 -34.68 15.66 6.95
C GLN A 117 -34.12 16.29 5.66
N ILE A 118 -33.46 15.51 4.82
CA ILE A 118 -32.96 15.99 3.53
C ILE A 118 -34.11 16.40 2.61
N MET A 119 -35.18 15.60 2.56
CA MET A 119 -36.36 15.90 1.75
C MET A 119 -37.07 17.16 2.24
N GLU A 120 -37.22 17.32 3.55
CA GLU A 120 -37.79 18.52 4.17
C GLU A 120 -36.93 19.76 3.91
N ALA A 121 -35.62 19.67 4.10
CA ALA A 121 -34.69 20.77 3.84
C ALA A 121 -34.70 21.19 2.35
N LYS A 122 -34.74 20.21 1.44
CA LYS A 122 -34.85 20.48 -0.01
C LYS A 122 -36.21 21.09 -0.39
N ARG A 123 -37.29 20.69 0.27
CA ARG A 123 -38.62 21.29 0.09
C ARG A 123 -38.65 22.73 0.62
N ALA A 124 -38.08 22.99 1.78
CA ALA A 124 -37.95 24.34 2.35
C ALA A 124 -37.10 25.27 1.47
N ALA A 125 -36.06 24.73 0.82
CA ALA A 125 -35.22 25.45 -0.13
C ALA A 125 -35.84 25.58 -1.55
N GLY A 126 -37.07 25.09 -1.77
CA GLY A 126 -37.78 25.21 -3.05
C GLY A 126 -37.29 24.27 -4.16
N TYR A 127 -36.41 23.31 -3.84
CA TYR A 127 -35.89 22.34 -4.82
C TYR A 127 -36.82 21.15 -5.06
N LEU A 128 -37.85 20.99 -4.23
CA LEU A 128 -38.82 19.89 -4.33
C LEU A 128 -40.26 20.43 -4.31
N PRO A 129 -41.17 19.80 -5.07
CA PRO A 129 -42.58 20.17 -5.03
C PRO A 129 -43.18 19.96 -3.63
N PRO A 130 -44.17 20.79 -3.24
CA PRO A 130 -44.79 20.75 -1.93
C PRO A 130 -45.63 19.48 -1.69
N GLU A 131 -46.11 18.85 -2.77
CA GLU A 131 -46.96 17.67 -2.72
C GLU A 131 -46.34 16.55 -3.56
N GLU A 132 -46.09 15.38 -2.96
CA GLU A 132 -45.70 14.19 -3.71
C GLU A 132 -46.92 13.70 -4.49
N LYS A 133 -46.80 13.67 -5.82
CA LYS A 133 -47.83 13.09 -6.69
C LYS A 133 -48.14 11.68 -6.18
N PRO A 134 -49.41 11.34 -5.88
CA PRO A 134 -49.75 10.03 -5.33
C PRO A 134 -49.23 8.93 -6.26
N LEU A 135 -48.61 7.92 -5.66
CA LEU A 135 -48.19 6.73 -6.38
C LEU A 135 -49.38 6.19 -7.18
N PRO A 136 -49.22 5.92 -8.48
CA PRO A 136 -50.33 5.45 -9.29
C PRO A 136 -50.82 4.13 -8.73
N THR A 137 -52.14 4.01 -8.53
CA THR A 137 -52.83 2.81 -7.99
C THR A 137 -52.57 1.55 -8.83
N ARG A 138 -52.06 1.74 -10.06
CA ARG A 138 -51.63 0.70 -10.97
C ARG A 138 -50.25 1.05 -11.50
N ILE A 139 -49.31 0.09 -11.44
CA ILE A 139 -48.01 0.22 -12.10
C ILE A 139 -48.27 0.56 -13.58
N PRO A 140 -47.75 1.70 -14.08
CA PRO A 140 -47.87 2.06 -15.48
C PRO A 140 -47.37 0.90 -16.36
N SER A 141 -48.08 0.61 -17.44
CA SER A 141 -47.71 -0.47 -18.37
C SER A 141 -46.27 -0.34 -18.89
N SER A 142 -45.74 0.89 -18.96
CA SER A 142 -44.35 1.20 -19.29
C SER A 142 -43.34 0.68 -18.26
N LEU A 143 -43.67 0.70 -16.96
CA LEU A 143 -42.80 0.22 -15.88
C LEU A 143 -42.91 -1.29 -15.64
N LYS A 144 -44.00 -1.94 -16.06
CA LYS A 144 -44.11 -3.39 -15.94
C LYS A 144 -42.97 -4.10 -16.70
N ARG A 145 -42.63 -3.64 -17.90
CA ARG A 145 -41.58 -4.25 -18.72
C ARG A 145 -40.17 -4.15 -18.11
N SER A 146 -39.87 -3.11 -17.34
CA SER A 146 -38.55 -2.93 -16.71
C SER A 146 -38.34 -3.78 -15.45
N PHE A 147 -39.41 -4.16 -14.73
CA PHE A 147 -39.33 -5.15 -13.66
C PHE A 147 -39.37 -6.60 -14.16
N PHE A 148 -39.73 -6.81 -15.43
CA PHE A 148 -39.70 -8.09 -16.14
C PHE A 148 -38.52 -8.16 -17.12
N SER A 149 -37.36 -7.56 -16.78
CA SER A 149 -36.12 -7.98 -17.43
C SER A 149 -35.79 -9.38 -16.94
N GLU A 150 -35.91 -10.35 -17.85
CA GLU A 150 -35.51 -11.74 -17.63
C GLU A 150 -34.04 -11.84 -17.19
N ARG A 151 -33.77 -12.94 -16.49
CA ARG A 151 -32.49 -13.40 -15.95
C ARG A 151 -31.34 -13.34 -16.94
#